data_AF-A0A4R6AAT4-F1
#
_entry.id   AF-A0A4R6AAT4-F1
#
_cell.length_a   1.000
_cell.length_b   1.000
_cell.length_c   1.000
_cell.angle_alpha   90.00
_cell.angle_beta   90.00
_cell.angle_gamma   90.00
#
_symmetry.space_group_name_H-M   'P 1'
#
loop_
_entity.id
_entity.type
_entity.pdbx_description
1 polymer ?
#
loop_
_entity_poly.entity_id
_entity_poly.type
_entity_poly.pdbx_seq_one_letter_code
_entity_poly.pdbx_strand_id
1 'polypeptide(L)'
;MSAALSPLALLAICWGATFGGAALWLAFPDRFDLVPLLLERQGIDPDSYAGLGLLWLAVAGLAWIAGDLAHRGFGRVPGPPTAAAPPGDSLAGATLCAAILCLAVTLCWIATAAMAVGPGQFARLALADPLAARAHLLSYKLFPGMRLFYAALPGPGCLAVMLLARGGLSPRARTRCRATVVLVTLALLILPVVMSQRLLLLQFVLSAWLAASLVRGRVVGRSGLLAGAMLFLGVWIAREAITNPSFDRGAFDIGIQKLVFYCANDLWNALAPLGREVAPTLGMVSFRGVAVFAFLDAPLADVLGPRLDALETMRGGGDFALPTAAFLDFGLAGGAALIAGWGWIFRAAFVRAGDGPGWTVLYAQLGAALLFSSHGVYATHQNLIATLLLVAAVLWVATPRGRAAYV
;
A
#
# COMPACT_ATOMS: atom_id res chain seq x y z
N MET A 1 21.46 11.90 -1.22
CA MET A 1 20.06 11.66 -0.77
C MET A 1 20.04 11.43 0.73
N SER A 2 19.01 11.89 1.44
CA SER A 2 18.92 11.81 2.91
C SER A 2 18.85 10.36 3.42
N ALA A 3 19.66 10.02 4.44
CA ALA A 3 19.66 8.70 5.08
C ALA A 3 18.29 8.34 5.71
N ALA A 4 17.53 9.35 6.14
CA ALA A 4 16.18 9.19 6.71
C ALA A 4 15.15 8.66 5.69
N LEU A 5 15.45 8.74 4.39
CA LEU A 5 14.59 8.22 3.31
C LEU A 5 15.06 6.87 2.79
N SER A 6 16.10 6.26 3.39
CA SER A 6 16.62 4.97 2.96
C SER A 6 15.65 3.82 3.31
N PRO A 7 15.66 2.72 2.55
CA PRO A 7 14.75 1.59 2.81
C PRO A 7 14.83 1.07 4.25
N LEU A 8 16.05 0.96 4.80
CA LEU A 8 16.28 0.53 6.18
C LEU A 8 15.65 1.49 7.20
N ALA A 9 15.75 2.81 6.98
CA ALA A 9 15.14 3.79 7.86
C ALA A 9 13.60 3.69 7.81
N LEU A 10 13.01 3.51 6.61
CA LEU A 10 11.57 3.35 6.46
C LEU A 10 11.07 2.06 7.12
N LEU A 11 11.80 0.95 6.96
CA LEU A 11 11.49 -0.32 7.63
C LEU A 11 11.54 -0.19 9.15
N ALA A 12 12.60 0.44 9.68
CA ALA A 12 12.76 0.66 11.12
C ALA A 12 11.65 1.55 11.69
N ILE A 13 11.21 2.59 10.96
CA ILE A 13 10.07 3.44 11.36
C ILE A 13 8.78 2.61 11.40
N CYS A 14 8.52 1.79 10.38
CA CYS A 14 7.34 0.94 10.30
C CYS A 14 7.30 -0.05 11.48
N TRP A 15 8.37 -0.82 11.67
CA TRP A 15 8.46 -1.80 12.75
C TRP A 15 8.40 -1.11 14.12
N GLY A 16 9.12 0.00 14.32
CA GLY A 16 9.05 0.76 15.56
C GLY A 16 7.63 1.24 15.90
N ALA A 17 6.87 1.69 14.90
CA ALA A 17 5.47 2.06 15.07
C ALA A 17 4.57 0.85 15.42
N THR A 18 4.75 -0.29 14.75
CA THR A 18 3.98 -1.52 15.01
C THR A 18 4.26 -2.08 16.41
N PHE A 19 5.53 -2.27 16.77
CA PHE A 19 5.92 -2.73 18.11
C PHE A 19 5.49 -1.73 19.19
N GLY A 20 5.68 -0.42 18.95
CA GLY A 20 5.24 0.61 19.87
C GLY A 20 3.73 0.61 20.09
N GLY A 21 2.95 0.47 19.02
CA GLY A 21 1.49 0.35 19.09
C GLY A 21 1.05 -0.88 19.90
N ALA A 22 1.61 -2.05 19.61
CA ALA A 22 1.30 -3.26 20.38
C ALA A 22 1.71 -3.13 21.86
N ALA A 23 2.86 -2.52 22.15
CA ALA A 23 3.34 -2.29 23.51
C ALA A 23 2.44 -1.32 24.30
N LEU A 24 1.78 -0.35 23.65
CA LEU A 24 0.83 0.54 24.33
C LEU A 24 -0.34 -0.23 24.95
N TRP A 25 -0.88 -1.21 24.24
CA TRP A 25 -1.92 -2.08 24.78
C TRP A 25 -1.41 -2.89 25.97
N LEU A 26 -0.24 -3.53 25.83
CA LEU A 26 0.36 -4.34 26.89
C LEU A 26 0.70 -3.53 28.15
N ALA A 27 1.13 -2.28 27.98
CA ALA A 27 1.51 -1.41 29.10
C ALA A 27 0.31 -0.75 29.79
N PHE A 28 -0.81 -0.55 29.08
CA PHE A 28 -2.01 0.13 29.59
C PHE A 28 -3.30 -0.62 29.25
N PRO A 29 -3.46 -1.88 29.71
CA PRO A 29 -4.59 -2.74 29.34
C PRO A 29 -5.94 -2.12 29.70
N ASP A 30 -6.05 -1.43 30.84
CA ASP A 30 -7.29 -0.78 31.29
C ASP A 30 -7.70 0.42 30.40
N ARG A 31 -6.75 1.05 29.70
CA ARG A 31 -7.03 2.16 28.77
C ARG A 31 -7.36 1.68 27.36
N PHE A 32 -6.90 0.49 27.01
CA PHE A 32 -7.07 -0.15 25.71
C PHE A 32 -7.93 -1.40 25.83
N ASP A 33 -9.01 -1.32 26.60
CA ASP A 33 -9.88 -2.42 26.98
C ASP A 33 -10.76 -2.97 25.83
N LEU A 34 -10.92 -2.22 24.74
CA LEU A 34 -11.51 -2.75 23.50
C LEU A 34 -10.53 -3.65 22.74
N VAL A 35 -9.22 -3.52 22.95
CA VAL A 35 -8.22 -4.32 22.22
C VAL A 35 -8.37 -5.82 22.53
N PRO A 36 -8.43 -6.28 23.79
CA PRO A 36 -8.69 -7.68 24.11
C PRO A 36 -9.99 -8.20 23.48
N LEU A 37 -11.07 -7.43 23.55
CA LEU A 37 -12.37 -7.80 22.96
C LEU A 37 -12.26 -7.96 21.43
N LEU A 38 -11.51 -7.08 20.77
CA LEU A 38 -11.30 -7.14 19.32
C LEU A 38 -10.39 -8.30 18.92
N LEU A 39 -9.37 -8.62 19.72
CA LEU A 39 -8.51 -9.78 19.54
C LEU A 39 -9.32 -11.07 19.67
N GLU A 40 -10.13 -11.20 20.71
CA GLU A 40 -11.01 -12.35 20.94
C GLU A 40 -12.00 -12.55 19.78
N ARG A 41 -12.62 -11.46 19.29
CA ARG A 41 -13.52 -11.51 18.13
C ARG A 41 -12.85 -12.01 16.85
N GLN A 42 -11.53 -11.87 16.72
CA GLN A 42 -10.75 -12.39 15.59
C GLN A 42 -10.11 -13.75 15.89
N GLY A 43 -10.39 -14.36 17.05
CA GLY A 43 -9.76 -15.62 17.47
C GLY A 43 -8.26 -15.49 17.71
N ILE A 44 -7.79 -14.29 18.05
CA ILE A 44 -6.37 -14.00 18.30
C ILE A 44 -6.05 -14.34 19.75
N ASP A 45 -5.23 -15.36 19.92
CA ASP A 45 -4.69 -15.76 21.22
C ASP A 45 -3.42 -14.94 21.56
N PRO A 46 -3.41 -14.15 22.64
CA PRO A 46 -2.24 -13.41 23.10
C PRO A 46 -1.05 -14.32 23.46
N ASP A 47 -1.25 -15.56 23.87
CA ASP A 47 -0.14 -16.44 24.21
C ASP A 47 0.65 -16.90 22.97
N SER A 48 0.08 -16.71 21.78
CA SER A 48 0.70 -17.00 20.50
C SER A 48 1.76 -15.95 20.06
N TYR A 49 2.02 -14.90 20.86
CA TYR A 49 3.20 -14.03 20.69
C TYR A 49 4.49 -14.78 21.07
N ALA A 50 4.89 -15.74 20.24
CA ALA A 50 6.00 -16.66 20.54
C ALA A 50 7.39 -16.04 20.31
N GLY A 51 8.35 -16.39 21.17
CA GLY A 51 9.75 -16.00 21.02
C GLY A 51 10.40 -16.46 19.71
N LEU A 52 9.94 -17.58 19.14
CA LEU A 52 10.36 -18.04 17.81
C LEU A 52 10.02 -17.03 16.71
N GLY A 53 8.86 -16.37 16.79
CA GLY A 53 8.51 -15.36 15.81
C GLY A 53 9.42 -14.13 15.89
N LEU A 54 9.80 -13.73 17.11
CA LEU A 54 10.74 -12.61 17.31
C LEU A 54 12.13 -12.96 16.75
N LEU A 55 12.57 -14.20 16.95
CA LEU A 55 13.82 -14.69 16.37
C LEU A 55 13.77 -14.65 14.83
N TRP A 56 12.66 -15.06 14.23
CA TRP A 56 12.49 -14.93 12.78
C TRP A 56 12.52 -13.48 12.32
N LEU A 57 11.81 -12.56 12.98
CA LEU A 57 11.85 -11.14 12.61
C LEU A 57 13.27 -10.56 12.73
N ALA A 58 14.06 -11.01 13.70
CA ALA A 58 15.47 -10.66 13.80
C ALA A 58 16.28 -11.21 12.61
N VAL A 59 16.10 -12.48 12.24
CA VAL A 59 16.74 -13.10 11.06
C VAL A 59 16.33 -12.38 9.77
N ALA A 60 15.04 -12.07 9.61
CA ALA A 60 14.51 -11.30 8.50
C ALA A 60 15.14 -9.90 8.42
N GLY A 61 15.27 -9.21 9.56
CA GLY A 61 15.95 -7.92 9.65
C GLY A 61 17.41 -8.00 9.22
N LEU A 62 18.13 -9.02 9.69
CA LEU A 62 19.52 -9.27 9.28
C LEU A 62 19.64 -9.62 7.80
N ALA A 63 18.74 -10.44 7.26
CA ALA A 63 18.68 -10.77 5.84
C ALA A 63 18.42 -9.53 4.98
N TRP A 64 17.50 -8.66 5.40
CA TRP A 64 17.24 -7.39 4.74
C TRP A 64 18.49 -6.50 4.72
N ILE A 65 19.17 -6.36 5.87
CA ILE A 65 20.43 -5.61 5.99
C ILE A 65 21.49 -6.20 5.06
N ALA A 66 21.64 -7.53 5.04
CA ALA A 66 22.57 -8.21 4.15
C ALA A 66 22.29 -7.90 2.68
N GLY A 67 21.01 -7.89 2.27
CA GLY A 67 20.59 -7.46 0.94
C GLY A 67 20.94 -6.01 0.60
N ASP A 68 20.66 -5.07 1.51
CA ASP A 68 21.03 -3.65 1.35
C ASP A 68 22.55 -3.48 1.24
N LEU A 69 23.32 -4.16 2.09
CA LEU A 69 24.78 -4.13 2.08
C LEU A 69 25.37 -4.77 0.82
N ALA A 70 24.82 -5.90 0.36
CA ALA A 70 25.22 -6.55 -0.87
C ALA A 70 25.04 -5.62 -2.08
N HIS A 71 23.94 -4.88 -2.15
CA HIS A 71 23.78 -3.85 -3.18
C HIS A 71 24.84 -2.75 -3.05
N ARG A 72 25.22 -2.32 -1.83
CA ARG A 72 26.28 -1.30 -1.68
C ARG A 72 27.64 -1.79 -2.14
N GLY A 73 27.97 -3.06 -1.87
CA GLY A 73 29.25 -3.67 -2.23
C GLY A 73 29.37 -4.03 -3.72
N PHE A 74 28.30 -4.55 -4.31
CA PHE A 74 28.31 -5.13 -5.66
C PHE A 74 27.41 -4.41 -6.67
N GLY A 75 26.46 -3.59 -6.21
CA GLY A 75 25.36 -3.04 -7.02
C GLY A 75 25.67 -1.73 -7.76
N ARG A 76 26.93 -1.28 -7.82
CA ARG A 76 27.32 -0.21 -8.76
C ARG A 76 27.57 -0.79 -10.15
N VAL A 77 26.60 -1.51 -10.70
CA VAL A 77 26.60 -1.80 -12.13
C VAL A 77 26.01 -0.57 -12.82
N PRO A 78 26.77 0.15 -13.67
CA PRO A 78 26.23 1.26 -14.43
C PRO A 78 25.03 0.74 -15.24
N GLY A 79 23.84 1.24 -14.93
CA GLY A 79 22.67 0.96 -15.75
C GLY A 79 22.85 1.54 -17.15
N PRO A 80 22.10 1.06 -18.16
CA PRO A 80 22.06 1.71 -19.46
C PRO A 80 21.70 3.19 -19.27
N PRO A 81 22.27 4.09 -20.09
CA PRO A 81 21.99 5.52 -20.00
C PRO A 81 20.49 5.74 -20.00
N THR A 82 19.99 6.41 -18.96
CA THR A 82 18.57 6.74 -18.85
C THR A 82 18.17 7.55 -20.08
N ALA A 83 17.14 7.08 -20.78
CA ALA A 83 16.52 7.84 -21.85
C ALA A 83 16.19 9.26 -21.35
N ALA A 84 16.35 10.26 -22.21
CA ALA A 84 16.04 11.64 -21.86
C ALA A 84 14.66 11.72 -21.21
N ALA A 85 14.58 12.32 -20.02
CA ALA A 85 13.33 12.41 -19.29
C ALA A 85 12.27 13.11 -20.17
N PRO A 86 11.01 12.62 -20.18
CA PRO A 86 9.97 13.23 -20.98
C PRO A 86 9.81 14.71 -20.60
N PRO A 87 9.46 15.60 -21.57
CA PRO A 87 9.20 17.00 -21.27
C PRO A 87 8.13 17.13 -20.17
N GLY A 88 8.38 17.98 -19.17
CA GLY A 88 7.51 18.11 -17.99
C GLY A 88 6.06 18.42 -18.33
N ASP A 89 5.82 19.19 -19.39
CA ASP A 89 4.49 19.56 -19.86
C ASP A 89 3.72 18.40 -20.50
N SER A 90 4.42 17.56 -21.28
CA SER A 90 3.85 16.33 -21.85
C SER A 90 3.47 15.36 -20.74
N LEU A 91 4.37 15.19 -19.77
CA LEU A 91 4.15 14.32 -18.62
C LEU A 91 2.99 14.80 -17.75
N ALA A 92 2.89 16.11 -17.49
CA ALA A 92 1.76 16.69 -16.74
C ALA A 92 0.42 16.47 -17.44
N GLY A 93 0.37 16.56 -18.78
CA GLY A 93 -0.82 16.23 -19.57
C GLY A 93 -1.22 14.76 -19.45
N ALA A 94 -0.29 13.85 -19.71
CA ALA A 94 -0.54 12.41 -19.62
C ALA A 94 -0.95 11.97 -18.20
N THR A 95 -0.35 12.57 -17.18
CA THR A 95 -0.66 12.33 -15.76
C THR A 95 -2.11 12.70 -15.43
N LEU A 96 -2.58 13.86 -15.88
CA LEU A 96 -3.96 14.29 -15.68
C LEU A 96 -4.94 13.40 -16.44
N CYS A 97 -4.64 13.06 -17.71
CA CYS A 97 -5.46 12.17 -18.51
C CYS A 97 -5.62 10.79 -17.86
N ALA A 98 -4.52 10.22 -17.33
CA ALA A 98 -4.56 8.95 -16.62
C ALA A 98 -5.45 9.02 -15.36
N ALA A 99 -5.31 10.08 -14.56
CA ALA A 99 -6.16 10.27 -13.39
C ALA A 99 -7.65 10.40 -13.76
N ILE A 100 -7.98 11.19 -14.79
CA ILE A 100 -9.36 11.34 -15.28
C ILE A 100 -9.91 10.00 -15.77
N LEU A 101 -9.12 9.21 -16.53
CA LEU A 101 -9.55 7.89 -17.01
C LEU A 101 -9.87 6.95 -15.83
N CYS A 102 -8.98 6.86 -14.84
CA CYS A 102 -9.21 6.07 -13.64
C CYS A 102 -10.48 6.48 -12.89
N LEU A 103 -10.71 7.78 -12.76
CA LEU A 103 -11.92 8.31 -12.11
C LEU A 103 -13.16 8.06 -12.96
N ALA A 104 -13.11 8.25 -14.27
CA ALA A 104 -14.23 8.02 -15.16
C ALA A 104 -14.70 6.56 -15.09
N VAL A 105 -13.78 5.60 -15.17
CA VAL A 105 -14.11 4.17 -15.00
C VAL A 105 -14.73 3.91 -13.63
N THR A 106 -14.17 4.49 -12.57
CA THR A 106 -14.70 4.33 -11.19
C THR A 106 -16.09 4.95 -11.03
N LEU A 107 -16.35 6.11 -11.63
CA LEU A 107 -17.64 6.79 -11.59
C LEU A 107 -18.68 6.04 -12.42
N CYS A 108 -18.32 5.51 -13.60
CA CYS A 108 -19.18 4.64 -14.39
C CYS A 108 -19.60 3.41 -13.57
N TRP A 109 -18.67 2.80 -12.82
CA TRP A 109 -19.02 1.70 -11.91
C TRP A 109 -20.10 2.07 -10.90
N ILE A 110 -19.87 3.17 -10.18
CA ILE A 110 -20.75 3.63 -9.10
C ILE A 110 -22.11 4.01 -9.70
N ALA A 111 -22.12 4.68 -10.86
CA ALA A 111 -23.34 5.03 -11.56
C ALA A 111 -24.13 3.78 -11.96
N THR A 112 -23.50 2.77 -12.57
CA THR A 112 -24.17 1.52 -12.94
C THR A 112 -24.77 0.82 -11.72
N ALA A 113 -24.02 0.71 -10.61
CA ALA A 113 -24.53 0.13 -9.37
C ALA A 113 -25.70 0.93 -8.78
N ALA A 114 -25.59 2.26 -8.75
CA ALA A 114 -26.62 3.14 -8.20
C ALA A 114 -27.90 3.13 -9.05
N MET A 115 -27.77 3.09 -10.38
CA MET A 115 -28.91 3.05 -11.29
C MET A 115 -29.72 1.75 -11.18
N ALA A 116 -29.12 0.66 -10.71
CA ALA A 116 -29.83 -0.62 -10.54
C ALA A 116 -30.89 -0.60 -9.42
N VAL A 117 -30.75 0.28 -8.43
CA VAL A 117 -31.68 0.41 -7.28
C VAL A 117 -32.28 1.82 -7.16
N GLY A 118 -31.81 2.76 -7.97
CA GLY A 118 -32.13 4.18 -7.88
C GLY A 118 -31.08 4.96 -7.04
N PRO A 119 -30.55 6.10 -7.53
CA PRO A 119 -29.48 6.84 -6.85
C PRO A 119 -29.80 7.26 -5.41
N GLY A 120 -31.02 7.71 -5.15
CA GLY A 120 -31.47 8.09 -3.80
C GLY A 120 -31.56 6.89 -2.85
N GLN A 121 -31.98 5.73 -3.35
CA GLN A 121 -32.04 4.51 -2.56
C GLN A 121 -30.64 3.97 -2.26
N PHE A 122 -29.75 4.03 -3.25
CA PHE A 122 -28.35 3.66 -3.06
C PHE A 122 -27.65 4.56 -2.04
N ALA A 123 -27.89 5.87 -2.07
CA ALA A 123 -27.35 6.80 -1.08
C ALA A 123 -27.87 6.50 0.35
N ARG A 124 -29.17 6.20 0.49
CA ARG A 124 -29.75 5.76 1.77
C ARG A 124 -29.14 4.45 2.27
N LEU A 125 -28.95 3.49 1.36
CA LEU A 125 -28.29 2.22 1.68
C LEU A 125 -26.85 2.46 2.16
N ALA A 126 -26.09 3.33 1.50
CA ALA A 126 -24.73 3.65 1.91
C ALA A 126 -24.63 4.32 3.29
N LEU A 127 -25.67 5.04 3.72
CA LEU A 127 -25.74 5.65 5.05
C LEU A 127 -26.22 4.68 6.12
N ALA A 128 -27.21 3.84 5.81
CA ALA A 128 -27.82 2.92 6.76
C ALA A 128 -27.01 1.63 6.96
N ASP A 129 -26.50 1.05 5.86
CA ASP A 129 -25.69 -0.15 5.87
C ASP A 129 -24.55 -0.04 4.83
N PRO A 130 -23.40 0.53 5.22
CA PRO A 130 -22.24 0.65 4.36
C PRO A 130 -21.68 -0.68 3.86
N LEU A 131 -21.92 -1.79 4.56
CA LEU A 131 -21.45 -3.13 4.14
C LEU A 131 -22.34 -3.69 3.04
N ALA A 132 -23.68 -3.57 3.18
CA ALA A 132 -24.61 -3.93 2.12
C ALA A 132 -24.43 -3.05 0.87
N ALA A 133 -24.24 -1.74 1.03
CA ALA A 133 -23.95 -0.84 -0.08
C ALA A 133 -22.66 -1.24 -0.82
N ARG A 134 -21.61 -1.62 -0.08
CA ARG A 134 -20.38 -2.17 -0.65
C ARG A 134 -20.69 -3.47 -1.40
N ALA A 135 -21.36 -4.44 -0.78
CA ALA A 135 -21.69 -5.71 -1.44
C ALA A 135 -22.44 -5.49 -2.76
N HIS A 136 -23.40 -4.56 -2.75
CA HIS A 136 -24.12 -4.11 -3.95
C HIS A 136 -23.18 -3.54 -5.00
N LEU A 137 -22.28 -2.61 -4.66
CA LEU A 137 -21.28 -2.12 -5.62
C LEU A 137 -20.45 -3.25 -6.23
N LEU A 138 -20.08 -4.25 -5.43
CA LEU A 138 -19.24 -5.36 -5.87
C LEU A 138 -19.94 -6.34 -6.81
N SER A 139 -21.27 -6.40 -6.85
CA SER A 139 -22.03 -7.23 -7.80
C SER A 139 -22.14 -6.60 -9.19
N TYR A 140 -22.02 -5.27 -9.31
CA TYR A 140 -22.11 -4.54 -10.58
C TYR A 140 -20.76 -4.17 -11.20
N LYS A 141 -19.76 -5.06 -11.10
CA LYS A 141 -18.46 -4.83 -11.77
C LYS A 141 -18.65 -4.82 -13.28
N LEU A 142 -18.10 -3.81 -13.96
CA LEU A 142 -18.17 -3.73 -15.43
C LEU A 142 -17.28 -4.78 -16.12
N PHE A 143 -16.14 -5.13 -15.51
CA PHE A 143 -15.21 -6.14 -16.03
C PHE A 143 -14.27 -6.63 -14.90
N PRO A 144 -13.61 -7.80 -15.08
CA PRO A 144 -12.59 -8.28 -14.15
C PRO A 144 -11.44 -7.29 -13.97
N GLY A 145 -11.01 -7.03 -12.73
CA GLY A 145 -9.91 -6.08 -12.46
C GLY A 145 -10.31 -4.59 -12.48
N MET A 146 -11.58 -4.25 -12.65
CA MET A 146 -12.06 -2.85 -12.59
C MET A 146 -11.61 -2.07 -11.35
N ARG A 147 -11.48 -2.76 -10.20
CA ARG A 147 -11.00 -2.16 -8.95
C ARG A 147 -9.58 -1.60 -9.03
N LEU A 148 -8.77 -2.11 -9.98
CA LEU A 148 -7.40 -1.65 -10.19
C LEU A 148 -7.34 -0.20 -10.67
N PHE A 149 -8.40 0.33 -11.28
CA PHE A 149 -8.43 1.72 -11.77
C PHE A 149 -8.39 2.73 -10.62
N TYR A 150 -9.23 2.57 -9.59
CA TYR A 150 -9.11 3.44 -8.42
C TYR A 150 -7.87 3.09 -7.57
N ALA A 151 -7.44 1.82 -7.57
CA ALA A 151 -6.25 1.40 -6.85
C ALA A 151 -4.95 1.99 -7.42
N ALA A 152 -4.93 2.33 -8.71
CA ALA A 152 -3.79 2.93 -9.39
C ALA A 152 -3.68 4.45 -9.22
N LEU A 153 -4.71 5.13 -8.68
CA LEU A 153 -4.74 6.59 -8.47
C LEU A 153 -3.55 7.17 -7.69
N PRO A 154 -2.95 6.47 -6.68
CA PRO A 154 -1.75 6.94 -6.01
C PRO A 154 -0.59 7.24 -6.96
N GLY A 155 -0.48 6.52 -8.09
CA GLY A 155 0.57 6.69 -9.10
C GLY A 155 0.55 8.08 -9.75
N PRO A 156 -0.52 8.43 -10.50
CA PRO A 156 -0.67 9.76 -11.09
C PRO A 156 -0.60 10.90 -10.07
N GLY A 157 -1.17 10.71 -8.87
CA GLY A 157 -1.07 11.71 -7.79
C GLY A 157 0.38 11.95 -7.35
N CYS A 158 1.12 10.87 -7.09
CA CYS A 158 2.54 10.92 -6.72
C CYS A 158 3.38 11.57 -7.82
N LEU A 159 3.13 11.21 -9.08
CA LEU A 159 3.81 11.78 -10.25
C LEU A 159 3.55 13.28 -10.39
N ALA A 160 2.31 13.74 -10.15
CA ALA A 160 1.96 15.15 -10.17
C ALA A 160 2.66 15.96 -9.06
N VAL A 161 2.73 15.41 -7.84
CA VAL A 161 3.46 16.04 -6.71
C VAL A 161 4.96 16.11 -7.02
N MET A 162 5.53 15.04 -7.55
CA MET A 162 6.93 14.98 -7.98
C MET A 162 7.26 16.07 -8.99
N LEU A 163 6.42 16.25 -10.02
CA LEU A 163 6.58 17.30 -11.02
C LEU A 163 6.48 18.71 -10.43
N LEU A 164 5.50 18.96 -9.56
CA LEU A 164 5.36 20.23 -8.84
C LEU A 164 6.58 20.52 -7.96
N ALA A 165 7.10 19.50 -7.29
CA ALA A 165 8.29 19.59 -6.46
C ALA A 165 9.54 19.87 -7.30
N ARG A 166 9.69 19.26 -8.48
CA ARG A 166 10.83 19.47 -9.39
C ARG A 166 10.94 20.92 -9.89
N GLY A 167 9.82 21.56 -10.16
CA GLY A 167 9.78 22.90 -10.77
C GLY A 167 10.04 22.87 -12.29
N GLY A 168 10.25 24.04 -12.88
CA GLY A 168 10.50 24.17 -14.34
C GLY A 168 9.29 23.89 -15.25
N LEU A 169 8.08 23.84 -14.68
CA LEU A 169 6.83 23.62 -15.44
C LEU A 169 6.26 24.93 -15.98
N SER A 170 5.66 24.87 -17.17
CA SER A 170 4.82 25.96 -17.66
C SER A 170 3.61 26.21 -16.73
N PRO A 171 2.99 27.40 -16.75
CA PRO A 171 1.79 27.68 -15.96
C PRO A 171 0.66 26.66 -16.22
N ARG A 172 0.47 26.27 -17.48
CA ARG A 172 -0.54 25.26 -17.87
C ARG A 172 -0.23 23.89 -17.28
N ALA A 173 1.02 23.42 -17.37
CA ALA A 173 1.42 22.15 -16.80
C ALA A 173 1.31 22.15 -15.26
N ARG A 174 1.67 23.26 -14.61
CA ARG A 174 1.50 23.43 -13.17
C ARG A 174 0.03 23.32 -12.75
N THR A 175 -0.89 23.95 -13.49
CA THR A 175 -2.34 23.83 -13.24
C THR A 175 -2.82 22.40 -13.41
N ARG A 176 -2.38 21.67 -14.45
CA ARG A 176 -2.72 20.25 -14.65
C ARG A 176 -2.24 19.36 -13.50
N CYS A 177 -1.03 19.56 -13.00
CA CYS A 177 -0.54 18.81 -11.85
C CYS A 177 -1.33 19.13 -10.58
N ARG A 178 -1.64 20.42 -10.31
CA ARG A 178 -2.49 20.80 -9.17
C ARG A 178 -3.88 20.18 -9.26
N ALA A 179 -4.51 20.23 -10.43
CA ALA A 179 -5.79 19.58 -10.68
C ALA A 179 -5.71 18.07 -10.41
N THR A 180 -4.66 17.40 -10.88
CA THR A 180 -4.46 15.97 -10.62
C THR A 180 -4.38 15.67 -9.13
N VAL A 181 -3.57 16.43 -8.38
CA VAL A 181 -3.42 16.26 -6.92
C VAL A 181 -4.76 16.44 -6.22
N VAL A 182 -5.52 17.48 -6.57
CA VAL A 182 -6.85 17.74 -5.98
C VAL A 182 -7.81 16.59 -6.30
N LEU A 183 -7.92 16.18 -7.57
CA LEU A 183 -8.82 15.11 -7.99
C LEU A 183 -8.49 13.77 -7.30
N VAL A 184 -7.21 13.39 -7.29
CA VAL A 184 -6.76 12.15 -6.63
C VAL A 184 -7.02 12.22 -5.12
N THR A 185 -6.71 13.35 -4.48
CA THR A 185 -6.97 13.53 -3.05
C THR A 185 -8.45 13.39 -2.72
N LEU A 186 -9.33 14.08 -3.45
CA LEU A 186 -10.78 14.01 -3.24
C LEU A 186 -11.30 12.57 -3.42
N ALA A 187 -10.88 11.90 -4.50
CA ALA A 187 -11.29 10.52 -4.75
C ALA A 187 -10.83 9.57 -3.64
N LEU A 188 -9.56 9.68 -3.21
CA LEU A 188 -8.99 8.85 -2.15
C LEU A 188 -9.49 9.23 -0.75
N LEU A 189 -10.18 10.36 -0.58
CA LEU A 189 -10.91 10.69 0.65
C LEU A 189 -12.30 10.06 0.71
N ILE A 190 -12.96 9.95 -0.45
CA ILE A 190 -14.30 9.38 -0.56
C ILE A 190 -14.25 7.85 -0.56
N LEU A 191 -13.28 7.26 -1.27
CA LEU A 191 -13.15 5.80 -1.41
C LEU A 191 -13.04 5.02 -0.10
N PRO A 192 -12.34 5.49 0.96
CA PRO A 192 -12.32 4.82 2.26
C PRO A 192 -13.70 4.71 2.91
N VAL A 193 -14.53 5.74 2.75
CA VAL A 193 -15.90 5.76 3.29
C VAL A 193 -16.78 4.73 2.58
N VAL A 194 -16.64 4.61 1.26
CA VAL A 194 -17.52 3.76 0.43
C VAL A 194 -17.01 2.31 0.31
N MET A 195 -15.70 2.12 0.14
CA MET A 195 -15.08 0.85 -0.25
C MET A 195 -14.08 0.30 0.77
N SER A 196 -13.88 0.98 1.91
CA SER A 196 -12.90 0.61 2.94
C SER A 196 -11.45 0.58 2.43
N GLN A 197 -11.10 1.47 1.49
CA GLN A 197 -9.79 1.53 0.82
C GLN A 197 -8.81 2.56 1.43
N ARG A 198 -8.73 2.60 2.76
CA ARG A 198 -7.88 3.56 3.51
C ARG A 198 -6.39 3.47 3.19
N LEU A 199 -5.89 2.29 2.84
CA LEU A 199 -4.47 2.08 2.49
C LEU A 199 -4.07 2.84 1.22
N LEU A 200 -4.99 3.09 0.29
CA LEU A 200 -4.69 3.85 -0.93
C LEU A 200 -4.44 5.34 -0.62
N LEU A 201 -5.21 5.92 0.31
CA LEU A 201 -4.98 7.29 0.77
C LEU A 201 -3.61 7.41 1.43
N LEU A 202 -3.29 6.45 2.31
CA LEU A 202 -2.00 6.43 2.99
C LEU A 202 -0.84 6.22 2.00
N GLN A 203 -1.00 5.32 1.02
CA GLN A 203 -0.05 5.10 -0.07
C GLN A 203 0.19 6.39 -0.85
N PHE A 204 -0.86 7.10 -1.22
CA PHE A 204 -0.74 8.37 -1.92
C PHE A 204 0.00 9.43 -1.08
N VAL A 205 -0.40 9.64 0.17
CA VAL A 205 0.24 10.64 1.06
C VAL A 205 1.73 10.36 1.25
N LEU A 206 2.09 9.12 1.58
CA LEU A 206 3.48 8.75 1.83
C LEU A 206 4.31 8.76 0.55
N SER A 207 3.80 8.20 -0.55
CA SER A 207 4.52 8.21 -1.83
C SER A 207 4.70 9.63 -2.37
N ALA A 208 3.70 10.51 -2.26
CA ALA A 208 3.82 11.91 -2.63
C ALA A 208 4.89 12.65 -1.81
N TRP A 209 4.92 12.44 -0.48
CA TRP A 209 5.92 13.02 0.40
C TRP A 209 7.34 12.50 0.09
N LEU A 210 7.48 11.20 -0.13
CA LEU A 210 8.73 10.57 -0.53
C LEU A 210 9.20 11.16 -1.87
N ALA A 211 8.36 11.17 -2.90
CA ALA A 211 8.72 11.68 -4.22
C ALA A 211 9.16 13.16 -4.18
N ALA A 212 8.43 14.01 -3.45
CA ALA A 212 8.82 15.41 -3.25
C ALA A 212 10.20 15.55 -2.57
N SER A 213 10.45 14.73 -1.55
CA SER A 213 11.72 14.74 -0.80
C SER A 213 12.90 14.19 -1.62
N LEU A 214 12.66 13.16 -2.43
CA LEU A 214 13.67 12.55 -3.30
C LEU A 214 14.14 13.54 -4.37
N VAL A 215 13.20 14.20 -5.08
CA VAL A 215 13.54 15.20 -6.11
C VAL A 215 14.26 16.42 -5.52
N ARG A 216 13.91 16.82 -4.30
CA ARG A 216 14.57 17.94 -3.61
C ARG A 216 15.90 17.55 -2.94
N GLY A 217 16.25 16.27 -2.93
CA GLY A 217 17.47 15.74 -2.30
C GLY A 217 17.48 15.80 -0.77
N ARG A 218 16.41 16.29 -0.13
CA ARG A 218 16.29 16.52 1.32
C ARG A 218 14.86 16.25 1.78
N VAL A 219 14.67 15.97 3.08
CA VAL A 219 13.33 15.83 3.66
C VAL A 219 12.62 17.18 3.59
N VAL A 220 11.53 17.26 2.83
CA VAL A 220 10.71 18.48 2.68
C VAL A 220 9.27 18.22 3.09
N GLY A 221 8.48 19.29 3.20
CA GLY A 221 7.03 19.18 3.36
C GLY A 221 6.60 18.49 4.65
N ARG A 222 7.33 18.69 5.77
CA ARG A 222 6.96 18.13 7.08
C ARG A 222 5.54 18.53 7.50
N SER A 223 5.16 19.79 7.25
CA SER A 223 3.79 20.27 7.45
C SER A 223 2.77 19.58 6.54
N GLY A 224 3.15 19.27 5.30
CA GLY A 224 2.31 18.51 4.36
C GLY A 224 2.16 17.04 4.76
N LEU A 225 3.22 16.41 5.27
CA LEU A 225 3.17 15.06 5.84
C LEU A 225 2.27 15.03 7.08
N LEU A 226 2.40 16.01 7.98
CA LEU A 226 1.53 16.16 9.14
C LEU A 226 0.07 16.35 8.71
N ALA A 227 -0.20 17.23 7.74
CA ALA A 227 -1.54 17.42 7.20
C ALA A 227 -2.11 16.12 6.59
N GLY A 228 -1.30 15.38 5.84
CA GLY A 228 -1.69 14.07 5.30
C GLY A 228 -1.96 13.02 6.38
N ALA A 229 -1.16 13.02 7.46
CA ALA A 229 -1.37 12.14 8.61
C ALA A 229 -2.66 12.49 9.35
N MET A 230 -2.92 13.78 9.61
CA MET A 230 -4.18 14.24 10.21
C MET A 230 -5.38 13.89 9.33
N LEU A 231 -5.25 14.04 8.02
CA LEU A 231 -6.29 13.68 7.05
C LEU A 231 -6.59 12.17 7.10
N PHE A 232 -5.55 11.33 7.09
CA PHE A 232 -5.70 9.88 7.23
C PHE A 232 -6.36 9.50 8.56
N LEU A 233 -5.90 10.08 9.68
CA LEU A 233 -6.47 9.83 11.01
C LEU A 233 -7.93 10.29 11.10
N GLY A 234 -8.27 11.43 10.50
CA GLY A 234 -9.66 11.90 10.45
C GLY A 234 -10.57 10.92 9.70
N VAL A 235 -10.13 10.45 8.52
CA VAL A 235 -10.87 9.45 7.72
C VAL A 235 -10.95 8.11 8.47
N TRP A 236 -9.86 7.71 9.14
CA TRP A 236 -9.80 6.51 9.98
C TRP A 236 -10.86 6.56 11.07
N ILE A 237 -10.82 7.61 11.90
CA ILE A 237 -11.74 7.80 13.02
C ILE A 237 -13.19 7.84 12.51
N ALA A 238 -13.46 8.61 11.45
CA ALA A 238 -14.81 8.69 10.87
C ALA A 238 -15.30 7.31 10.40
N ARG A 239 -14.44 6.54 9.73
CA ARG A 239 -14.81 5.20 9.24
C ARG A 239 -15.06 4.22 10.38
N GLU A 240 -14.21 4.22 11.40
CA GLU A 240 -14.36 3.32 12.54
C GLU A 240 -15.60 3.67 13.39
N ALA A 241 -15.95 4.96 13.51
CA ALA A 241 -17.20 5.39 14.14
C ALA A 241 -18.44 4.88 13.38
N ILE A 242 -18.45 4.99 12.04
CA ILE A 242 -19.58 4.53 11.21
C ILE A 242 -19.76 3.01 11.26
N THR A 243 -18.67 2.26 11.34
CA THR A 243 -18.71 0.78 11.21
C THR A 243 -18.88 0.04 12.52
N ASN A 244 -18.83 0.72 13.68
CA ASN A 244 -18.95 0.09 14.99
C ASN A 244 -19.90 0.87 15.90
N PRO A 245 -21.16 1.06 15.47
CA PRO A 245 -22.14 1.84 16.23
C PRO A 245 -22.53 1.18 17.56
N SER A 246 -22.17 -0.10 17.77
CA SER A 246 -22.48 -0.85 18.99
C SER A 246 -21.60 -0.49 20.18
N PHE A 247 -20.52 0.26 19.98
CA PHE A 247 -19.72 0.78 21.08
C PHE A 247 -20.26 2.14 21.54
N ASP A 248 -20.75 2.20 22.78
CA ASP A 248 -21.19 3.45 23.42
C ASP A 248 -19.96 4.26 23.91
N ARG A 249 -19.13 4.71 22.97
CA ARG A 249 -17.89 5.47 23.22
C ARG A 249 -17.66 6.54 22.16
N GLY A 250 -16.84 7.53 22.50
CA GLY A 250 -16.45 8.58 21.57
C GLY A 250 -15.70 8.02 20.36
N ALA A 251 -15.98 8.56 19.17
CA ALA A 251 -15.33 8.16 17.91
C ALA A 251 -13.79 8.16 17.98
N PHE A 252 -13.23 9.16 18.66
CA PHE A 252 -11.78 9.26 18.85
C PHE A 252 -11.21 8.10 19.66
N ASP A 253 -11.87 7.71 20.74
CA ASP A 253 -11.46 6.58 21.58
C ASP A 253 -11.50 5.27 20.78
N ILE A 254 -12.64 4.98 20.12
CA ILE A 254 -12.78 3.80 19.26
C ILE A 254 -11.69 3.77 18.18
N GLY A 255 -11.45 4.91 17.51
CA GLY A 255 -10.46 5.01 16.45
C GLY A 255 -9.04 4.73 16.93
N ILE A 256 -8.65 5.25 18.10
CA ILE A 256 -7.30 5.06 18.65
C ILE A 256 -7.13 3.63 19.17
N GLN A 257 -8.11 3.09 19.90
CA GLN A 257 -8.04 1.71 20.37
C GLN A 257 -7.99 0.73 19.19
N LYS A 258 -8.73 1.00 18.11
CA LYS A 258 -8.62 0.21 16.89
C LYS A 258 -7.24 0.33 16.25
N LEU A 259 -6.66 1.53 16.17
CA LEU A 259 -5.31 1.68 15.61
C LEU A 259 -4.29 0.82 16.39
N VAL A 260 -4.39 0.82 17.72
CA VAL A 260 -3.56 -0.04 18.59
C VAL A 260 -3.85 -1.52 18.36
N PHE A 261 -5.12 -1.92 18.27
CA PHE A 261 -5.52 -3.27 17.89
C PHE A 261 -4.94 -3.68 16.52
N TYR A 262 -4.91 -2.80 15.52
CA TYR A 262 -4.29 -3.10 14.23
C TYR A 262 -2.80 -3.41 14.40
N CYS A 263 -2.06 -2.60 15.15
CA CYS A 263 -0.65 -2.87 15.44
C CYS A 263 -0.44 -4.21 16.16
N ALA A 264 -1.31 -4.54 17.13
CA ALA A 264 -1.28 -5.82 17.82
C ALA A 264 -1.58 -6.99 16.88
N ASN A 265 -2.67 -6.92 16.11
CA ASN A 265 -3.05 -7.92 15.13
C ASN A 265 -1.97 -8.13 14.05
N ASP A 266 -1.38 -7.06 13.54
CA ASP A 266 -0.29 -7.15 12.55
C ASP A 266 0.94 -7.84 13.14
N LEU A 267 1.32 -7.48 14.36
CA LEU A 267 2.41 -8.11 15.06
C LEU A 267 2.11 -9.59 15.32
N TRP A 268 0.87 -9.92 15.67
CA TRP A 268 0.42 -11.29 15.83
C TRP A 268 0.51 -12.07 14.51
N ASN A 269 0.00 -11.52 13.41
CA ASN A 269 0.10 -12.10 12.07
C ASN A 269 1.55 -12.26 11.60
N ALA A 270 2.47 -11.47 12.15
CA ALA A 270 3.89 -11.60 11.88
C ALA A 270 4.53 -12.76 12.67
N LEU A 271 4.03 -13.06 13.87
CA LEU A 271 4.68 -13.93 14.85
C LEU A 271 4.02 -15.31 15.00
N ALA A 272 2.71 -15.34 15.18
CA ALA A 272 1.95 -16.55 15.51
C ALA A 272 2.04 -17.65 14.44
N PRO A 273 2.02 -17.35 13.12
CA PRO A 273 2.11 -18.39 12.09
C PRO A 273 3.43 -19.20 12.13
N LEU A 274 4.46 -18.70 12.81
CA LEU A 274 5.78 -19.31 12.86
C LEU A 274 5.90 -20.40 13.93
N GLY A 275 4.93 -20.48 14.84
CA GLY A 275 4.82 -21.55 15.83
C GLY A 275 4.02 -22.77 15.35
N ARG A 276 3.54 -22.76 14.09
CA ARG A 276 2.69 -23.81 13.52
C ARG A 276 3.34 -24.38 12.27
N GLU A 277 3.25 -25.69 12.08
CA GLU A 277 3.72 -26.33 10.85
C GLU A 277 2.69 -26.12 9.73
N VAL A 278 3.14 -25.54 8.61
CA VAL A 278 2.32 -25.40 7.40
C VAL A 278 3.12 -25.82 6.18
N ALA A 279 2.47 -26.52 5.26
CA ALA A 279 3.05 -26.82 3.96
C ALA A 279 3.25 -25.52 3.15
N PRO A 280 4.38 -25.36 2.45
CA PRO A 280 4.66 -24.17 1.67
C PRO A 280 3.59 -23.84 0.62
N THR A 281 3.24 -22.57 0.49
CA THR A 281 2.35 -22.07 -0.58
C THR A 281 3.07 -21.64 -1.86
N LEU A 282 4.36 -21.98 -1.98
CA LEU A 282 5.14 -21.86 -3.21
C LEU A 282 5.13 -20.45 -3.84
N GLY A 283 5.03 -19.42 -3.00
CA GLY A 283 5.01 -18.02 -3.40
C GLY A 283 3.60 -17.45 -3.62
N MET A 284 2.54 -18.22 -3.41
CA MET A 284 1.17 -17.74 -3.64
C MET A 284 0.79 -16.59 -2.70
N VAL A 285 1.34 -16.55 -1.48
CA VAL A 285 1.13 -15.44 -0.54
C VAL A 285 2.08 -14.29 -0.88
N SER A 286 3.38 -14.59 -1.04
CA SER A 286 4.45 -13.63 -1.30
C SER A 286 4.32 -12.91 -2.64
N PHE A 287 3.67 -13.52 -3.63
CA PHE A 287 3.55 -12.99 -5.00
C PHE A 287 2.11 -13.01 -5.52
N ARG A 288 1.12 -13.01 -4.63
CA ARG A 288 -0.31 -13.06 -5.00
C ARG A 288 -0.70 -12.07 -6.08
N GLY A 289 -0.27 -10.81 -5.95
CA GLY A 289 -0.60 -9.79 -6.94
C GLY A 289 0.04 -10.06 -8.32
N VAL A 290 1.22 -10.67 -8.36
CA VAL A 290 1.85 -11.11 -9.62
C VAL A 290 1.03 -12.23 -10.25
N ALA A 291 0.57 -13.21 -9.45
CA ALA A 291 -0.30 -14.28 -9.94
C ALA A 291 -1.60 -13.74 -10.54
N VAL A 292 -2.21 -12.72 -9.92
CA VAL A 292 -3.41 -12.05 -10.45
C VAL A 292 -3.15 -11.43 -11.83
N PHE A 293 -2.03 -10.72 -12.01
CA PHE A 293 -1.69 -10.14 -13.31
C PHE A 293 -1.27 -11.16 -14.36
N ALA A 294 -0.77 -12.32 -13.93
CA ALA A 294 -0.47 -13.45 -14.80
C ALA A 294 -1.70 -14.32 -15.12
N PHE A 295 -2.89 -14.00 -14.57
CA PHE A 295 -4.11 -14.83 -14.66
C PHE A 295 -3.91 -16.26 -14.12
N LEU A 296 -3.02 -16.41 -13.14
CA LEU A 296 -2.70 -17.67 -12.49
C LEU A 296 -3.39 -17.82 -11.12
N ASP A 297 -4.07 -16.78 -10.64
CA ASP A 297 -4.65 -16.75 -9.30
C ASP A 297 -5.71 -17.84 -9.07
N ALA A 298 -6.65 -18.03 -10.01
CA ALA A 298 -7.64 -19.10 -9.92
C ALA A 298 -7.01 -20.51 -10.06
N PRO A 299 -6.22 -20.81 -11.11
CA PRO A 299 -5.58 -22.12 -11.24
C PRO A 299 -4.66 -22.49 -10.06
N LEU A 300 -3.90 -21.52 -9.53
CA LEU A 300 -3.05 -21.76 -8.36
C LEU A 300 -3.87 -21.94 -7.09
N ALA A 301 -4.98 -21.23 -6.93
CA ALA A 301 -5.88 -21.40 -5.80
C ALA A 301 -6.51 -22.81 -5.79
N ASP A 302 -6.87 -23.35 -6.95
CA ASP A 302 -7.41 -24.70 -7.04
C ASP A 302 -6.38 -25.78 -6.63
N VAL A 303 -5.12 -25.61 -7.06
CA VAL A 303 -4.03 -26.56 -6.74
C VAL A 303 -3.58 -26.44 -5.28
N LEU A 304 -3.54 -25.22 -4.73
CA LEU A 304 -3.07 -24.94 -3.38
C LEU A 304 -4.19 -24.83 -2.35
N GLY A 305 -5.45 -25.05 -2.74
CA GLY A 305 -6.65 -24.80 -1.93
C GLY A 305 -6.54 -25.26 -0.48
N PRO A 306 -6.22 -26.54 -0.20
CA PRO A 306 -6.07 -27.03 1.16
C PRO A 306 -4.99 -26.30 1.98
N ARG A 307 -3.90 -25.85 1.32
CA ARG A 307 -2.82 -25.09 1.98
C ARG A 307 -3.25 -23.65 2.26
N LEU A 308 -3.98 -23.04 1.32
CA LEU A 308 -4.51 -21.69 1.49
C LEU A 308 -5.57 -21.68 2.60
N ASP A 309 -6.47 -22.66 2.64
CA ASP A 309 -7.46 -22.80 3.70
C ASP A 309 -6.80 -23.01 5.07
N ALA A 310 -5.75 -23.83 5.14
CA ALA A 310 -4.98 -23.99 6.36
C ALA A 310 -4.33 -22.67 6.82
N LEU A 311 -3.72 -21.90 5.92
CA LEU A 311 -3.15 -20.59 6.24
C LEU A 311 -4.21 -19.58 6.70
N GLU A 312 -5.40 -19.61 6.10
CA GLU A 312 -6.51 -18.74 6.46
C GLU A 312 -6.94 -18.92 7.92
N THR A 313 -6.82 -20.14 8.47
CA THR A 313 -7.06 -20.40 9.90
C THR A 313 -5.97 -19.85 10.84
N MET A 314 -4.84 -19.40 10.29
CA MET A 314 -3.68 -18.93 11.06
C MET A 314 -3.55 -17.41 11.10
N ARG A 315 -4.46 -16.66 10.48
CA ARG A 315 -4.48 -15.20 10.53
C ARG A 315 -5.59 -14.66 11.42
N GLY A 316 -5.30 -13.64 12.22
CA GLY A 316 -6.25 -12.91 13.08
C GLY A 316 -7.11 -11.91 12.32
N GLY A 317 -7.37 -12.18 11.03
CA GLY A 317 -7.79 -11.19 10.07
C GLY A 317 -6.64 -10.29 9.60
N GLY A 318 -6.83 -9.59 8.47
CA GLY A 318 -5.74 -8.84 7.82
C GLY A 318 -4.92 -9.72 6.86
N ASP A 319 -3.67 -9.33 6.59
CA ASP A 319 -2.77 -10.01 5.66
C ASP A 319 -1.45 -10.37 6.36
N PHE A 320 -0.69 -11.33 5.80
CA PHE A 320 0.60 -11.71 6.35
C PHE A 320 1.64 -10.63 6.07
N ALA A 321 2.40 -10.24 7.09
CA ALA A 321 3.52 -9.33 6.92
C ALA A 321 4.54 -9.90 5.91
N LEU A 322 5.24 -9.02 5.20
CA LEU A 322 6.22 -9.41 4.17
C LEU A 322 7.24 -10.47 4.66
N PRO A 323 7.83 -10.37 5.86
CA PRO A 323 8.75 -11.40 6.35
C PRO A 323 8.06 -12.74 6.60
N THR A 324 6.85 -12.73 7.12
CA THR A 324 6.12 -13.94 7.51
C THR A 324 5.59 -14.67 6.30
N ALA A 325 5.07 -13.96 5.30
CA ALA A 325 4.74 -14.54 4.00
C ALA A 325 5.93 -15.26 3.35
N ALA A 326 7.11 -14.62 3.38
CA ALA A 326 8.32 -15.22 2.82
C ALA A 326 8.72 -16.53 3.54
N PHE A 327 8.55 -16.58 4.88
CA PHE A 327 8.75 -17.80 5.64
C PHE A 327 7.72 -18.88 5.29
N LEU A 328 6.43 -18.54 5.27
CA LEU A 328 5.36 -19.49 5.00
C LEU A 328 5.48 -20.10 3.60
N ASP A 329 5.94 -19.32 2.62
CA ASP A 329 6.12 -19.79 1.25
C ASP A 329 7.40 -20.59 1.00
N PHE A 330 8.49 -20.30 1.73
CA PHE A 330 9.83 -20.80 1.37
C PHE A 330 10.67 -21.32 2.55
N GLY A 331 10.10 -21.39 3.74
CA GLY A 331 10.79 -21.74 4.98
C GLY A 331 11.86 -20.72 5.40
N LEU A 332 12.68 -21.11 6.39
CA LEU A 332 13.70 -20.23 6.97
C LEU A 332 14.73 -19.74 5.93
N ALA A 333 15.38 -20.67 5.24
CA ALA A 333 16.47 -20.34 4.31
C ALA A 333 15.96 -19.62 3.05
N GLY A 334 14.90 -20.15 2.43
CA GLY A 334 14.31 -19.54 1.24
C GLY A 334 13.64 -18.20 1.54
N GLY A 335 12.97 -18.08 2.69
CA GLY A 335 12.39 -16.81 3.15
C GLY A 335 13.45 -15.75 3.41
N ALA A 336 14.56 -16.11 4.07
CA ALA A 336 15.67 -15.18 4.32
C ALA A 336 16.33 -14.73 3.01
N ALA A 337 16.52 -15.66 2.05
CA ALA A 337 17.02 -15.32 0.72
C ALA A 337 16.09 -14.35 -0.03
N LEU A 338 14.78 -14.56 0.03
CA LEU A 338 13.78 -13.66 -0.56
C LEU A 338 13.81 -12.27 0.08
N ILE A 339 13.89 -12.20 1.41
CA ILE A 339 13.95 -10.93 2.16
C ILE A 339 15.26 -10.18 1.84
N ALA A 340 16.38 -10.88 1.71
CA ALA A 340 17.64 -10.28 1.23
C ALA A 340 17.49 -9.74 -0.20
N GLY A 341 16.81 -10.48 -1.08
CA GLY A 341 16.44 -10.02 -2.42
C GLY A 341 15.63 -8.72 -2.39
N TRP A 342 14.63 -8.62 -1.51
CA TRP A 342 13.88 -7.38 -1.31
C TRP A 342 14.77 -6.24 -0.80
N GLY A 343 15.62 -6.48 0.20
CA GLY A 343 16.59 -5.49 0.68
C GLY A 343 17.46 -4.95 -0.45
N TRP A 344 17.91 -5.82 -1.36
CA TRP A 344 18.66 -5.43 -2.55
C TRP A 344 17.82 -4.61 -3.55
N ILE A 345 16.61 -5.06 -3.89
CA ILE A 345 15.72 -4.39 -4.87
C ILE A 345 15.36 -2.98 -4.40
N PHE A 346 14.96 -2.85 -3.13
CA PHE A 346 14.60 -1.56 -2.56
C PHE A 346 15.79 -0.60 -2.51
N ARG A 347 16.99 -1.12 -2.21
CA ARG A 347 18.21 -0.33 -2.26
C ARG A 347 18.55 0.10 -3.68
N ALA A 348 18.39 -0.77 -4.67
CA ALA A 348 18.57 -0.44 -6.08
C ALA A 348 17.64 0.70 -6.50
N ALA A 349 16.35 0.57 -6.21
CA ALA A 349 15.37 1.60 -6.50
C ALA A 349 15.70 2.94 -5.81
N PHE A 350 16.15 2.91 -4.55
CA PHE A 350 16.55 4.11 -3.82
C PHE A 350 17.72 4.83 -4.46
N VAL A 351 18.79 4.10 -4.80
CA VAL A 351 20.00 4.70 -5.41
C VAL A 351 19.66 5.32 -6.77
N ARG A 352 18.80 4.67 -7.54
CA ARG A 352 18.38 5.13 -8.87
C ARG A 352 17.28 6.16 -8.84
N ALA A 353 16.68 6.46 -7.68
CA ALA A 353 15.55 7.39 -7.59
C ALA A 353 15.85 8.80 -8.13
N GLY A 354 17.13 9.18 -8.21
CA GLY A 354 17.58 10.45 -8.82
C GLY A 354 17.72 10.41 -10.35
N ASP A 355 17.74 9.24 -10.98
CA ASP A 355 18.02 9.08 -12.41
C ASP A 355 16.89 9.61 -13.30
N GLY A 356 15.68 9.74 -12.77
CA GLY A 356 14.54 10.27 -13.51
C GLY A 356 13.19 10.01 -12.84
N PRO A 357 12.10 10.54 -13.43
CA PRO A 357 10.77 10.51 -12.82
C PRO A 357 10.25 9.08 -12.58
N GLY A 358 10.59 8.13 -13.46
CA GLY A 358 10.21 6.73 -13.30
C GLY A 358 10.80 6.08 -12.07
N TRP A 359 12.12 6.20 -11.87
CA TRP A 359 12.79 5.67 -10.68
C TRP A 359 12.37 6.40 -9.41
N THR A 360 12.18 7.72 -9.47
CA THR A 360 11.67 8.49 -8.32
C THR A 360 10.32 7.95 -7.86
N VAL A 361 9.36 7.79 -8.76
CA VAL A 361 8.01 7.32 -8.43
C VAL A 361 8.03 5.84 -8.04
N LEU A 362 8.80 5.00 -8.74
CA LEU A 362 8.98 3.59 -8.37
C LEU A 362 9.45 3.48 -6.91
N TYR A 363 10.53 4.15 -6.56
CA TYR A 363 11.03 4.12 -5.19
C TYR A 363 10.04 4.74 -4.19
N ALA A 364 9.36 5.83 -4.54
CA ALA A 364 8.38 6.44 -3.65
C ALA A 364 7.18 5.53 -3.35
N GLN A 365 6.72 4.77 -4.35
CA GLN A 365 5.63 3.79 -4.19
C GLN A 365 6.10 2.57 -3.39
N LEU A 366 7.30 2.05 -3.68
CA LEU A 366 7.92 0.98 -2.92
C LEU A 366 8.14 1.42 -1.46
N GLY A 367 8.77 2.57 -1.22
CA GLY A 367 9.01 3.12 0.12
C GLY A 367 7.73 3.35 0.92
N ALA A 368 6.65 3.79 0.26
CA ALA A 368 5.32 3.84 0.89
C ALA A 368 4.83 2.43 1.26
N ALA A 369 4.98 1.45 0.38
CA ALA A 369 4.64 0.05 0.67
C ALA A 369 5.46 -0.53 1.82
N LEU A 370 6.73 -0.13 2.00
CA LEU A 370 7.54 -0.53 3.15
C LEU A 370 6.99 0.02 4.46
N LEU A 371 6.51 1.26 4.45
CA LEU A 371 5.82 1.85 5.59
C LEU A 371 4.48 1.16 5.90
N PHE A 372 4.02 0.25 5.03
CA PHE A 372 2.87 -0.65 5.26
C PHE A 372 3.27 -2.11 5.46
N SER A 373 4.57 -2.45 5.43
CA SER A 373 5.00 -3.85 5.35
C SER A 373 4.65 -4.68 6.59
N SER A 374 4.35 -4.02 7.72
CA SER A 374 3.74 -4.64 8.90
C SER A 374 2.33 -5.20 8.62
N HIS A 375 1.58 -4.58 7.70
CA HIS A 375 0.19 -4.91 7.41
C HIS A 375 0.00 -5.97 6.32
N GLY A 376 1.05 -6.30 5.56
CA GLY A 376 0.90 -7.18 4.40
C GLY A 376 2.09 -7.22 3.46
N VAL A 377 2.03 -8.13 2.48
CA VAL A 377 2.97 -8.24 1.36
C VAL A 377 2.71 -7.17 0.29
N TYR A 378 2.56 -5.90 0.72
CA TYR A 378 2.06 -4.85 -0.16
C TYR A 378 3.01 -4.54 -1.34
N ALA A 379 4.30 -4.88 -1.20
CA ALA A 379 5.31 -4.76 -2.25
C ALA A 379 5.02 -5.59 -3.51
N THR A 380 4.23 -6.65 -3.40
CA THR A 380 3.80 -7.50 -4.51
C THR A 380 2.28 -7.49 -4.70
N HIS A 381 1.58 -6.63 -3.97
CA HIS A 381 0.13 -6.55 -4.03
C HIS A 381 -0.33 -5.92 -5.36
N GLN A 382 -1.44 -6.43 -5.90
CA GLN A 382 -1.98 -6.02 -7.20
C GLN A 382 -2.23 -4.50 -7.32
N ASN A 383 -2.59 -3.82 -6.23
CA ASN A 383 -2.78 -2.37 -6.23
C ASN A 383 -1.48 -1.62 -6.53
N LEU A 384 -0.37 -2.05 -5.92
CA LEU A 384 0.94 -1.45 -6.14
C LEU A 384 1.42 -1.75 -7.57
N ILE A 385 1.27 -2.98 -8.03
CA ILE A 385 1.63 -3.37 -9.39
C ILE A 385 0.83 -2.55 -10.42
N ALA A 386 -0.49 -2.42 -10.25
CA ALA A 386 -1.34 -1.58 -11.09
C ALA A 386 -0.88 -0.12 -11.11
N THR A 387 -0.53 0.42 -9.94
CA THR A 387 0.01 1.78 -9.79
C THR A 387 1.30 1.95 -10.60
N LEU A 388 2.24 1.00 -10.50
CA LEU A 388 3.52 1.05 -11.21
C LEU A 388 3.36 0.88 -12.72
N LEU A 389 2.50 -0.04 -13.16
CA LEU A 389 2.18 -0.24 -14.58
C LEU A 389 1.55 1.02 -15.20
N LEU A 390 0.61 1.67 -14.49
CA LEU A 390 0.01 2.91 -14.96
C LEU A 390 1.05 4.03 -15.08
N VAL A 391 1.95 4.17 -14.10
CA VAL A 391 3.04 5.14 -14.16
C VAL A 391 3.97 4.86 -15.35
N ALA A 392 4.33 3.59 -15.57
CA ALA A 392 5.13 3.19 -16.73
C ALA A 392 4.44 3.55 -18.06
N ALA A 393 3.13 3.28 -18.18
CA ALA A 393 2.35 3.65 -19.36
C ALA A 393 2.31 5.17 -19.57
N VAL A 394 2.11 5.96 -18.51
CA VAL A 394 2.12 7.43 -18.57
C VAL A 394 3.48 7.95 -19.04
N LEU A 395 4.58 7.41 -18.49
CA LEU A 395 5.93 7.78 -18.89
C LEU A 395 6.18 7.45 -20.37
N TRP A 396 5.76 6.27 -20.81
CA TRP A 396 5.92 5.83 -22.19
C TRP A 396 5.15 6.73 -23.17
N VAL A 397 3.85 7.00 -22.92
CA VAL A 397 3.04 7.92 -23.75
C VAL A 397 3.59 9.35 -23.77
N ALA A 398 4.18 9.79 -22.65
CA ALA A 398 4.74 11.13 -22.54
C ALA A 398 6.09 11.30 -23.27
N THR A 399 6.81 10.20 -23.56
CA THR A 399 8.09 10.25 -24.28
C THR A 399 7.91 10.42 -25.80
N PRO A 400 8.72 11.27 -26.47
CA PRO A 400 8.61 11.52 -27.91
C PRO A 400 8.73 10.24 -28.78
N ARG A 401 9.57 9.27 -28.38
CA ARG A 401 9.73 7.99 -29.08
C ARG A 401 8.50 7.08 -28.98
N GLY A 402 7.75 7.15 -27.88
CA GLY A 402 6.48 6.42 -27.74
C GLY A 402 5.40 6.90 -28.71
N ARG A 403 5.44 8.18 -29.11
CA ARG A 403 4.50 8.75 -30.11
C ARG A 403 4.84 8.40 -31.55
N ALA A 404 6.13 8.22 -31.88
CA ALA A 404 6.58 7.86 -33.22
C ALA A 404 6.27 6.40 -33.60
N ALA A 405 5.95 5.53 -32.63
CA ALA A 405 5.55 4.15 -32.88
C ALA A 405 4.07 3.99 -33.28
N TYR A 406 3.30 5.09 -33.32
CA TYR A 406 1.86 5.12 -33.62
C TYR A 406 1.50 6.09 -34.77
N VAL A 407 2.49 6.58 -35.51
CA VAL A 407 2.27 7.38 -36.74
C VAL A 407 2.74 6.59 -37.94
#